data_AF-A0AAW2RQK8-F1
#
_entry.id   AF-A0AAW2RQK8-F1
#
_cell.length_a   1.000
_cell.length_b   1.000
_cell.length_c   1.000
_cell.angle_alpha   90.00
_cell.angle_beta   90.00
_cell.angle_gamma   90.00
#
_symmetry.space_group_name_H-M   'P 1'
#
loop_
_entity.id
_entity.type
_entity.pdbx_description
1 polymer ?
#
loop_
_entity_poly.entity_id
_entity_poly.type
_entity_poly.pdbx_seq_one_letter_code
_entity_poly.pdbx_strand_id
1 'polypeptide(L)'
;MKASRGPQKPVRYQPTGATRPPKGAFRSYVRPAPSKLGHQSAAITWRHRNRTLCSPDDVSEVAEYLWHTYLAPGSTGPLGDAPLDGIDFGAVSPSLYWDDLVRALASLNSSHKKVYLSAVATCSYPDPVLGKAIDTGLFDYIWQKSYQNPQCDCDTGVSCVLASWFKWSCSLPAGKPLFFSLAPRQSCFLSQIFTAITYSPNYAGFVLPGGVYNLRDIKIIYQELCSHESLHSEGSLASVHGLNNMVA
;
A
#
# COMPACT_ATOMS: atom_id res chain seq x y z
N MET A 1 0.82 30.69 -11.13
CA MET A 1 1.34 30.02 -9.91
C MET A 1 0.44 28.85 -9.58
N LYS A 2 0.85 27.60 -9.82
CA LYS A 2 0.11 26.41 -9.35
C LYS A 2 0.61 26.08 -7.95
N ALA A 3 -0.24 26.23 -6.94
CA ALA A 3 0.05 25.81 -5.58
C ALA A 3 0.32 24.30 -5.55
N SER A 4 1.53 23.91 -5.18
CA SER A 4 1.88 22.53 -4.90
C SER A 4 1.08 22.10 -3.66
N ARG A 5 0.07 21.25 -3.82
CA ARG A 5 -0.62 20.63 -2.67
C ARG A 5 0.41 19.76 -1.95
N GLY A 6 0.71 20.10 -0.71
CA GLY A 6 1.59 19.31 0.15
C GLY A 6 1.06 17.90 0.43
N PRO A 7 1.87 17.02 1.04
CA PRO A 7 1.54 15.61 1.22
C PRO A 7 0.26 15.41 2.04
N GLN A 8 -0.67 14.58 1.53
CA GLN A 8 -1.85 14.15 2.26
C GLN A 8 -1.55 12.85 3.02
N LYS A 9 -1.55 12.91 4.35
CA LYS A 9 -1.47 11.71 5.21
C LYS A 9 -2.72 10.83 5.00
N PRO A 10 -2.65 9.50 5.23
CA PRO A 10 -3.81 8.63 5.10
C PRO A 10 -4.76 8.96 6.23
N VAL A 11 -5.99 9.33 5.90
CA VAL A 11 -6.99 9.68 6.91
C VAL A 11 -7.65 8.39 7.40
N ARG A 12 -7.62 8.19 8.73
CA ARG A 12 -8.26 7.06 9.42
C ARG A 12 -9.74 7.33 9.60
N TYR A 13 -10.59 6.47 9.05
CA TYR A 13 -12.02 6.55 9.28
C TYR A 13 -12.50 5.41 10.17
N GLN A 14 -13.32 5.76 11.16
CA GLN A 14 -14.17 4.82 11.90
C GLN A 14 -15.62 5.12 11.51
N PRO A 15 -16.40 4.14 11.02
CA PRO A 15 -17.75 4.40 10.59
C PRO A 15 -18.64 4.77 11.79
N THR A 16 -19.25 5.95 11.75
CA THR A 16 -20.31 6.38 12.67
C THR A 16 -21.65 6.41 11.91
N GLY A 17 -22.45 5.36 12.05
CA GLY A 17 -23.88 5.34 11.71
C GLY A 17 -24.28 5.38 10.23
N ALA A 18 -24.29 4.22 9.58
CA ALA A 18 -25.28 3.67 8.62
C ALA A 18 -24.57 2.53 7.86
N THR A 19 -25.01 1.30 8.10
CA THR A 19 -24.39 -0.01 7.74
C THR A 19 -23.06 -0.30 8.45
N ARG A 20 -23.14 -1.14 9.48
CA ARG A 20 -21.96 -1.81 10.03
C ARG A 20 -21.36 -2.66 8.90
N PRO A 21 -20.05 -2.62 8.63
CA PRO A 21 -19.45 -3.47 7.61
C PRO A 21 -19.84 -4.94 7.85
N PRO A 22 -20.19 -5.68 6.79
CA PRO A 22 -20.54 -7.10 6.92
C PRO A 22 -19.37 -7.83 7.61
N LYS A 23 -19.72 -8.63 8.62
CA LYS A 23 -18.80 -9.54 9.33
C LYS A 23 -17.58 -8.89 10.03
N GLY A 24 -17.80 -7.83 10.83
CA GLY A 24 -16.83 -7.42 11.87
C GLY A 24 -16.05 -6.13 11.59
N ALA A 25 -14.91 -5.92 12.26
CA ALA A 25 -14.19 -4.65 12.23
C ALA A 25 -13.30 -4.51 10.98
N PHE A 26 -13.90 -4.02 9.89
CA PHE A 26 -13.18 -3.45 8.75
C PHE A 26 -12.61 -2.08 9.10
N ARG A 27 -11.38 -1.78 8.67
CA ARG A 27 -10.88 -0.40 8.68
C ARG A 27 -10.51 0.02 7.27
N SER A 28 -11.18 1.07 6.81
CA SER A 28 -10.86 1.80 5.60
C SER A 28 -9.96 2.99 5.90
N TYR A 29 -9.03 3.24 5.00
CA TYR A 29 -8.28 4.48 4.92
C TYR A 29 -8.19 4.88 3.46
N VAL A 30 -8.30 6.16 3.17
CA VAL A 30 -8.11 6.64 1.79
C VAL A 30 -6.62 6.72 1.50
N ARG A 31 -6.20 6.10 0.40
CA ARG A 31 -4.85 6.20 -0.14
C ARG A 31 -4.92 6.88 -1.51
N PRO A 32 -4.22 8.01 -1.71
CA PRO A 32 -4.04 8.56 -3.04
C PRO A 32 -3.24 7.57 -3.89
N ALA A 33 -3.58 7.40 -5.16
CA ALA A 33 -2.70 6.68 -6.08
C ALA A 33 -1.51 7.57 -6.52
N PRO A 34 -0.41 6.98 -7.02
CA PRO A 34 0.65 7.65 -7.75
C PRO A 34 0.10 8.68 -8.70
N SER A 35 0.80 9.80 -8.80
CA SER A 35 0.45 10.90 -9.70
C SER A 35 0.27 10.44 -11.16
N LYS A 36 0.98 9.38 -11.57
CA LYS A 36 0.85 8.76 -12.91
C LYS A 36 -0.46 8.01 -13.13
N LEU A 37 -1.14 7.58 -12.06
CA LEU A 37 -2.41 6.86 -12.14
C LEU A 37 -3.61 7.81 -12.04
N GLY A 38 -3.50 8.93 -11.32
CA GLY A 38 -4.53 9.99 -11.37
C GLY A 38 -5.88 9.65 -10.70
N HIS A 39 -5.91 8.65 -9.82
CA HIS A 39 -7.14 8.13 -9.19
C HIS A 39 -7.02 8.03 -7.65
N GLN A 40 -8.15 7.97 -6.94
CA GLN A 40 -8.18 7.73 -5.49
C GLN A 40 -8.70 6.33 -5.16
N SER A 41 -8.11 5.68 -4.15
CA SER A 41 -8.50 4.33 -3.75
C SER A 41 -8.71 4.21 -2.24
N ALA A 42 -9.59 3.30 -1.81
CA ALA A 42 -9.73 2.92 -0.40
C ALA A 42 -8.86 1.71 -0.10
N ALA A 43 -7.96 1.84 0.88
CA ALA A 43 -7.23 0.71 1.43
C ALA A 43 -8.09 -0.06 2.44
N ILE A 44 -8.20 -1.36 2.23
CA ILE A 44 -8.97 -2.29 3.05
C ILE A 44 -8.04 -3.03 3.99
N THR A 45 -8.22 -2.83 5.29
CA THR A 45 -7.49 -3.61 6.31
C THR A 45 -8.45 -4.46 7.14
N TRP A 46 -8.14 -5.76 7.26
CA TRP A 46 -8.87 -6.70 8.12
C TRP A 46 -8.06 -6.92 9.38
N ARG A 47 -8.51 -6.40 10.53
CA ARG A 47 -7.82 -6.61 11.81
C ARG A 47 -8.54 -7.64 12.67
N HIS A 48 -7.75 -8.55 13.22
CA HIS A 48 -8.07 -9.57 14.22
C HIS A 48 -9.25 -9.21 15.16
N ARG A 49 -10.42 -9.80 14.86
CA ARG A 49 -11.23 -10.68 15.71
C ARG A 49 -11.97 -11.66 14.79
N ASN A 50 -11.23 -12.69 14.34
CA ASN A 50 -11.75 -13.95 13.82
C ASN A 50 -12.55 -13.95 12.50
N ARG A 51 -12.32 -13.00 11.57
CA ARG A 51 -13.13 -12.95 10.34
C ARG A 51 -12.30 -12.62 9.09
N THR A 52 -12.16 -13.65 8.27
CA THR A 52 -11.71 -13.68 6.88
C THR A 52 -12.95 -13.88 6.00
N LEU A 53 -12.87 -13.65 4.69
CA LEU A 53 -13.93 -14.14 3.80
C LEU A 53 -13.94 -15.66 3.87
N CYS A 54 -15.09 -16.26 4.16
CA CYS A 54 -15.23 -17.71 4.39
C CYS A 54 -16.21 -18.39 3.45
N SER A 55 -16.97 -17.64 2.65
CA SER A 55 -17.94 -18.17 1.69
C SER A 55 -18.16 -17.23 0.51
N PRO A 56 -18.77 -17.72 -0.59
CA PRO A 56 -19.24 -16.84 -1.67
C PRO A 56 -20.23 -15.77 -1.22
N ASP A 57 -21.05 -16.04 -0.21
CA ASP A 57 -21.98 -15.04 0.34
C ASP A 57 -21.20 -13.90 1.03
N ASP A 58 -20.10 -14.20 1.71
CA ASP A 58 -19.20 -13.17 2.28
C ASP A 58 -18.64 -12.27 1.17
N VAL A 59 -18.31 -12.85 0.02
CA VAL A 59 -17.78 -12.11 -1.13
C VAL A 59 -18.84 -11.15 -1.66
N SER A 60 -20.06 -11.63 -1.88
CA SER A 60 -21.19 -10.81 -2.36
C SER A 60 -21.50 -9.68 -1.39
N GLU A 61 -21.66 -9.97 -0.10
CA GLU A 61 -21.94 -8.98 0.94
C GLU A 61 -20.84 -7.89 0.99
N VAL A 62 -19.57 -8.28 0.94
CA VAL A 62 -18.45 -7.34 0.99
C VAL A 62 -18.34 -6.53 -0.29
N ALA A 63 -18.54 -7.13 -1.47
CA ALA A 63 -18.51 -6.41 -2.75
C ALA A 63 -19.61 -5.35 -2.82
N GLU A 64 -20.85 -5.70 -2.43
CA GLU A 64 -21.97 -4.77 -2.35
C GLU A 64 -21.70 -3.64 -1.36
N TYR A 65 -21.20 -3.97 -0.17
CA TYR A 65 -20.83 -2.97 0.84
C TYR A 65 -19.80 -1.96 0.31
N LEU A 66 -18.73 -2.45 -0.33
CA LEU A 66 -17.69 -1.60 -0.89
C LEU A 66 -18.23 -0.72 -2.02
N TRP A 67 -19.10 -1.27 -2.87
CA TRP A 67 -19.74 -0.54 -3.94
C TRP A 67 -20.56 0.63 -3.41
N HIS A 68 -21.53 0.36 -2.54
CA HIS A 68 -22.45 1.38 -2.03
C HIS A 68 -21.80 2.38 -1.08
N THR A 69 -20.74 1.98 -0.38
CA THR A 69 -20.06 2.86 0.60
C THR A 69 -19.00 3.74 -0.03
N TYR A 70 -18.27 3.24 -1.03
CA TYR A 70 -17.06 3.92 -1.53
C TYR A 70 -16.98 4.12 -3.04
N LEU A 71 -17.73 3.40 -3.88
CA LEU A 71 -17.48 3.39 -5.34
C LEU A 71 -18.63 3.95 -6.18
N ALA A 72 -19.88 3.72 -5.77
CA ALA A 72 -21.06 4.09 -6.53
C ALA A 72 -21.24 5.62 -6.59
N PRO A 73 -21.65 6.19 -7.73
CA PRO A 73 -22.05 7.59 -7.79
C PRO A 73 -23.12 7.90 -6.72
N GLY A 74 -22.93 8.97 -5.95
CA GLY A 74 -23.82 9.35 -4.85
C GLY A 74 -23.63 8.55 -3.56
N SER A 75 -22.56 7.75 -3.44
CA SER A 75 -22.20 7.12 -2.17
C SER A 75 -21.87 8.18 -1.12
N THR A 76 -22.69 8.29 -0.08
CA THR A 76 -22.48 9.18 1.08
C THR A 76 -21.85 8.43 2.25
N GLY A 77 -20.78 7.69 1.96
CA GLY A 77 -20.07 6.88 2.94
C GLY A 77 -19.29 7.71 3.97
N PRO A 78 -18.39 7.09 4.75
CA PRO A 78 -17.58 7.77 5.76
C PRO A 78 -16.72 8.93 5.25
N LEU A 79 -16.62 9.10 3.92
CA LEU A 79 -15.87 10.14 3.23
C LEU A 79 -16.74 11.31 2.76
N GLY A 80 -18.04 11.29 3.07
CA GLY A 80 -19.04 12.18 2.46
C GLY A 80 -19.38 11.75 1.04
N ASP A 81 -19.97 12.68 0.26
CA ASP A 81 -20.28 12.48 -1.16
C ASP A 81 -19.01 12.57 -2.03
N ALA A 82 -18.13 11.59 -1.84
CA ALA A 82 -16.82 11.51 -2.47
C ALA A 82 -16.55 10.06 -2.90
N PRO A 83 -17.22 9.58 -3.97
CA PRO A 83 -16.98 8.25 -4.50
C PRO A 83 -15.52 8.12 -4.98
N LEU A 84 -14.87 7.06 -4.52
CA LEU A 84 -13.51 6.69 -4.89
C LEU A 84 -13.50 5.97 -6.24
N ASP A 85 -12.32 5.90 -6.84
CA ASP A 85 -12.11 5.24 -8.12
C ASP A 85 -11.79 3.76 -7.97
N GLY A 86 -11.38 3.30 -6.78
CA GLY A 86 -10.91 1.94 -6.63
C GLY A 86 -10.71 1.46 -5.20
N ILE A 87 -10.29 0.20 -5.13
CA ILE A 87 -10.04 -0.55 -3.90
C ILE A 87 -8.59 -1.05 -3.87
N ASP A 88 -7.90 -0.76 -2.78
CA ASP A 88 -6.54 -1.21 -2.47
C ASP A 88 -6.59 -2.32 -1.40
N PHE A 89 -6.17 -3.53 -1.78
CA PHE A 89 -6.12 -4.70 -0.91
C PHE A 89 -4.80 -4.66 -0.15
N GLY A 90 -4.79 -4.14 1.08
CA GLY A 90 -3.55 -3.97 1.84
C GLY A 90 -3.68 -4.32 3.31
N ALA A 91 -2.73 -5.09 3.86
CA ALA A 91 -2.80 -5.59 5.23
C ALA A 91 -4.11 -6.35 5.51
N VAL A 92 -4.46 -7.26 4.60
CA VAL A 92 -5.56 -8.21 4.75
C VAL A 92 -5.06 -9.49 5.44
N SER A 93 -5.95 -10.21 6.12
CA SER A 93 -5.64 -11.53 6.70
C SER A 93 -5.71 -12.61 5.62
N PRO A 94 -5.04 -13.78 5.79
CA PRO A 94 -5.19 -14.91 4.86
C PRO A 94 -6.66 -15.24 4.63
N SER A 95 -7.08 -15.44 3.39
CA SER A 95 -8.44 -15.89 3.04
C SER A 95 -8.38 -16.73 1.77
N LEU A 96 -9.31 -17.66 1.64
CA LEU A 96 -9.45 -18.48 0.44
C LEU A 96 -10.19 -17.77 -0.71
N TYR A 97 -10.77 -16.59 -0.47
CA TYR A 97 -11.72 -15.94 -1.39
C TYR A 97 -11.28 -14.54 -1.86
N TRP A 98 -9.99 -14.19 -1.72
CA TRP A 98 -9.51 -12.89 -2.20
C TRP A 98 -9.63 -12.75 -3.72
N ASP A 99 -9.39 -13.83 -4.46
CA ASP A 99 -9.56 -13.88 -5.91
C ASP A 99 -11.03 -13.73 -6.32
N ASP A 100 -11.96 -14.34 -5.57
CA ASP A 100 -13.39 -14.17 -5.81
C ASP A 100 -13.85 -12.73 -5.55
N LEU A 101 -13.36 -12.08 -4.48
CA LEU A 101 -13.68 -10.67 -4.23
C LEU A 101 -13.13 -9.75 -5.33
N VAL A 102 -11.92 -10.03 -5.83
CA VAL A 102 -11.35 -9.28 -6.96
C VAL A 102 -12.19 -9.47 -8.22
N ARG A 103 -12.65 -10.70 -8.53
CA ARG A 103 -13.56 -10.96 -9.66
C ARG A 103 -14.90 -10.23 -9.49
N ALA A 104 -15.49 -10.28 -8.30
CA ALA A 104 -16.75 -9.62 -7.99
C ALA A 104 -16.64 -8.09 -8.19
N LEU A 105 -15.61 -7.45 -7.64
CA LEU A 105 -15.40 -6.00 -7.81
C LEU A 105 -15.09 -5.64 -9.28
N ALA A 106 -14.30 -6.44 -9.98
CA ALA A 106 -14.01 -6.21 -11.40
C ALA A 106 -15.27 -6.33 -12.28
N SER A 107 -16.23 -7.19 -11.90
CA SER A 107 -17.51 -7.34 -12.60
C SER A 107 -18.44 -6.12 -12.48
N LEU A 108 -18.18 -5.23 -11.52
CA LEU A 108 -18.93 -3.97 -11.34
C LEU A 108 -18.52 -2.89 -12.35
N ASN A 109 -17.48 -3.14 -13.16
CA ASN A 109 -17.09 -2.24 -14.24
C ASN A 109 -18.26 -2.03 -15.21
N SER A 110 -18.46 -0.78 -15.61
CA SER A 110 -19.48 -0.37 -16.59
C SER A 110 -18.92 0.65 -17.58
N SER A 111 -19.71 1.01 -18.60
CA SER A 111 -19.39 2.11 -19.52
C SER A 111 -19.18 3.45 -18.83
N HIS A 112 -19.69 3.63 -17.61
CA HIS A 112 -19.68 4.89 -16.88
C HIS A 112 -18.72 4.91 -15.68
N LYS A 113 -18.32 3.74 -15.16
CA LYS A 113 -17.41 3.63 -14.02
C LYS A 113 -16.50 2.43 -14.17
N LYS A 114 -15.18 2.71 -14.16
CA LYS A 114 -14.15 1.71 -13.90
C LYS A 114 -13.86 1.67 -12.40
N VAL A 115 -13.80 0.46 -11.85
CA VAL A 115 -13.34 0.14 -10.50
C VAL A 115 -11.89 -0.29 -10.59
N TYR A 116 -10.98 0.57 -10.14
CA TYR A 116 -9.56 0.27 -10.10
C TYR A 116 -9.25 -0.67 -8.94
N LEU A 117 -8.47 -1.72 -9.19
CA LEU A 117 -8.08 -2.69 -8.18
C LEU A 117 -6.57 -2.67 -7.99
N SER A 118 -6.12 -2.66 -6.74
CA SER A 118 -4.69 -2.78 -6.44
C SER A 118 -4.41 -3.67 -5.23
N ALA A 119 -3.18 -4.19 -5.18
CA ALA A 119 -2.73 -5.09 -4.13
C ALA A 119 -1.46 -4.58 -3.48
N VAL A 120 -1.47 -4.41 -2.15
CA VAL A 120 -0.25 -4.21 -1.35
C VAL A 120 0.28 -5.58 -0.97
N ALA A 121 1.03 -6.17 -1.89
CA ALA A 121 1.68 -7.45 -1.67
C ALA A 121 2.89 -7.29 -0.73
N THR A 122 3.15 -8.30 0.09
CA THR A 122 4.45 -8.48 0.72
C THR A 122 5.51 -8.72 -0.35
N CYS A 123 6.76 -8.53 0.02
CA CYS A 123 7.90 -8.77 -0.87
C CYS A 123 8.09 -10.24 -1.31
N SER A 124 7.47 -11.21 -0.64
CA SER A 124 7.61 -12.62 -1.02
C SER A 124 6.80 -12.86 -2.30
N TYR A 125 7.39 -13.54 -3.29
CA TYR A 125 6.68 -13.98 -4.49
C TYR A 125 6.67 -15.53 -4.56
N PRO A 126 5.50 -16.18 -4.78
CA PRO A 126 4.17 -15.57 -4.79
C PRO A 126 3.81 -14.96 -3.42
N ASP A 127 2.92 -13.96 -3.41
CA ASP A 127 2.46 -13.38 -2.15
C ASP A 127 1.64 -14.42 -1.34
N PRO A 128 1.96 -14.66 -0.06
CA PRO A 128 1.30 -15.72 0.71
C PRO A 128 -0.18 -15.45 1.02
N VAL A 129 -0.65 -14.20 0.88
CA VAL A 129 -2.02 -13.79 1.21
C VAL A 129 -2.84 -13.48 -0.04
N LEU A 130 -2.28 -12.68 -0.93
CA LEU A 130 -2.92 -12.16 -2.15
C LEU A 130 -2.48 -12.90 -3.42
N GLY A 131 -1.59 -13.90 -3.34
CA GLY A 131 -1.04 -14.59 -4.51
C GLY A 131 -2.10 -15.07 -5.49
N LYS A 132 -3.11 -15.84 -5.02
CA LYS A 132 -4.23 -16.29 -5.87
C LYS A 132 -5.01 -15.14 -6.50
N ALA A 133 -5.22 -14.07 -5.75
CA ALA A 133 -5.92 -12.89 -6.24
C ALA A 133 -5.09 -12.15 -7.31
N ILE A 134 -3.76 -12.11 -7.15
CA ILE A 134 -2.83 -11.55 -8.13
C ILE A 134 -2.81 -12.38 -9.41
N ASP A 135 -2.84 -13.70 -9.29
CA ASP A 135 -2.85 -14.64 -10.42
C ASP A 135 -4.12 -14.52 -11.28
N THR A 136 -5.20 -13.88 -10.79
CA THR A 136 -6.36 -13.54 -11.62
C THR A 136 -6.02 -12.56 -12.75
N GLY A 137 -4.93 -11.79 -12.63
CA GLY A 137 -4.55 -10.74 -13.57
C GLY A 137 -5.40 -9.47 -13.52
N LEU A 138 -6.41 -9.42 -12.63
CA LEU A 138 -7.41 -8.35 -12.57
C LEU A 138 -6.98 -7.10 -11.81
N PHE A 139 -5.90 -7.16 -11.01
CA PHE A 139 -5.35 -5.95 -10.40
C PHE A 139 -4.77 -5.03 -11.48
N ASP A 140 -5.13 -3.75 -11.45
CA ASP A 140 -4.57 -2.72 -12.33
C ASP A 140 -3.11 -2.43 -12.01
N TYR A 141 -2.71 -2.51 -10.74
CA TYR A 141 -1.34 -2.30 -10.31
C TYR A 141 -1.06 -2.95 -8.95
N ILE A 142 0.22 -3.20 -8.68
CA ILE A 142 0.69 -3.88 -7.46
C ILE A 142 1.69 -2.99 -6.75
N TRP A 143 1.58 -2.91 -5.42
CA TRP A 143 2.59 -2.31 -4.55
C TRP A 143 3.32 -3.44 -3.84
N GLN A 144 4.59 -3.64 -4.18
CA GLN A 144 5.43 -4.57 -3.45
C GLN A 144 5.98 -3.87 -2.21
N LYS A 145 5.60 -4.37 -1.03
CA LYS A 145 6.05 -3.89 0.28
C LYS A 145 7.37 -4.56 0.64
N SER A 146 8.48 -3.84 0.57
CA SER A 146 9.83 -4.37 0.86
C SER A 146 10.21 -4.39 2.34
N TYR A 147 9.28 -4.10 3.25
CA TYR A 147 9.57 -3.97 4.68
C TYR A 147 8.68 -4.86 5.56
N GLN A 148 9.05 -5.04 6.83
CA GLN A 148 8.36 -5.91 7.80
C GLN A 148 8.29 -7.38 7.35
N ASN A 149 9.30 -7.84 6.61
CA ASN A 149 9.50 -9.25 6.28
C ASN A 149 11.01 -9.53 6.16
N PRO A 150 11.62 -10.25 7.11
CA PRO A 150 13.07 -10.48 7.15
C PRO A 150 13.65 -11.15 5.89
N GLN A 151 12.84 -11.84 5.08
CA GLN A 151 13.31 -12.48 3.85
C GLN A 151 13.74 -11.48 2.76
N CYS A 152 13.31 -10.23 2.88
CA CYS A 152 13.46 -9.20 1.84
C CYS A 152 13.65 -7.78 2.41
N ASP A 153 13.63 -7.64 3.73
CA ASP A 153 13.88 -6.42 4.50
C ASP A 153 15.27 -6.54 5.12
N CYS A 154 16.30 -6.50 4.28
CA CYS A 154 17.68 -6.72 4.71
C CYS A 154 18.11 -5.68 5.75
N ASP A 155 18.73 -6.15 6.83
CA ASP A 155 19.37 -5.28 7.82
C ASP A 155 20.65 -4.62 7.27
N THR A 156 21.29 -5.21 6.25
CA THR A 156 22.49 -4.66 5.59
C THR A 156 22.42 -4.78 4.08
N GLY A 157 22.71 -3.68 3.37
CA GLY A 157 22.77 -3.64 1.90
C GLY A 157 21.41 -3.74 1.19
N VAL A 158 21.44 -4.00 -0.12
CA VAL A 158 20.26 -3.96 -1.02
C VAL A 158 19.95 -5.30 -1.70
N SER A 159 20.77 -6.32 -1.49
CA SER A 159 20.71 -7.54 -2.32
C SER A 159 19.38 -8.30 -2.21
N CYS A 160 18.85 -8.53 -1.01
CA CYS A 160 17.56 -9.22 -0.86
C CYS A 160 16.39 -8.38 -1.37
N VAL A 161 16.46 -7.05 -1.21
CA VAL A 161 15.46 -6.12 -1.71
C VAL A 161 15.40 -6.19 -3.24
N LEU A 162 16.56 -6.11 -3.89
CA LEU A 162 16.66 -6.20 -5.36
C LEU A 162 16.29 -7.59 -5.87
N ALA A 163 16.74 -8.66 -5.21
CA ALA A 163 16.38 -10.03 -5.58
C ALA A 163 14.86 -10.25 -5.52
N SER A 164 14.22 -9.75 -4.45
CA SER A 164 12.77 -9.77 -4.29
C SER A 164 12.08 -8.96 -5.39
N TRP A 165 12.52 -7.72 -5.65
CA TRP A 165 12.00 -6.88 -6.73
C TRP A 165 12.07 -7.56 -8.09
N PHE A 166 13.24 -8.08 -8.48
CA PHE A 166 13.41 -8.72 -9.78
C PHE A 166 12.57 -10.00 -9.90
N LYS A 167 12.41 -10.76 -8.82
CA LYS A 167 11.49 -11.91 -8.80
C LYS A 167 10.06 -11.48 -9.10
N TRP A 168 9.57 -10.43 -8.45
CA TRP A 168 8.24 -9.86 -8.76
C TRP A 168 8.16 -9.35 -10.19
N SER A 169 9.14 -8.56 -10.61
CA SER A 169 9.17 -7.94 -11.94
C SER A 169 9.10 -8.98 -13.06
N CYS A 170 9.88 -10.06 -12.96
CA CYS A 170 9.91 -11.14 -13.95
C CYS A 170 8.66 -12.03 -13.93
N SER A 171 7.93 -12.08 -12.81
CA SER A 171 6.80 -13.00 -12.67
C SER A 171 5.45 -12.38 -13.03
N LEU A 172 5.38 -11.05 -13.10
CA LEU A 172 4.17 -10.34 -13.52
C LEU A 172 4.08 -10.24 -15.05
N PRO A 173 2.86 -10.16 -15.63
CA PRO A 173 2.69 -9.88 -17.04
C PRO A 173 3.43 -8.61 -17.47
N ALA A 174 3.99 -8.63 -18.68
CA ALA A 174 4.69 -7.49 -19.25
C ALA A 174 3.81 -6.22 -19.22
N GLY A 175 4.38 -5.12 -18.72
CA GLY A 175 3.67 -3.84 -18.60
C GLY A 175 2.67 -3.74 -17.44
N LYS A 176 2.45 -4.79 -16.64
CA LYS A 176 1.63 -4.69 -15.41
C LYS A 176 2.31 -3.74 -14.41
N PRO A 177 1.76 -2.56 -14.08
CA PRO A 177 2.43 -1.59 -13.24
C PRO A 177 2.79 -2.13 -11.85
N LEU A 178 4.07 -2.10 -11.53
CA LEU A 178 4.64 -2.51 -10.24
C LEU A 178 5.27 -1.30 -9.56
N PHE A 179 4.81 -1.02 -8.34
CA PHE A 179 5.30 0.05 -7.50
C PHE A 179 6.11 -0.52 -6.35
N PHE A 180 7.21 0.15 -6.04
CA PHE A 180 8.09 -0.26 -4.96
C PHE A 180 7.80 0.51 -3.67
N SER A 181 7.47 -0.19 -2.59
CA SER A 181 7.21 0.44 -1.29
C SER A 181 8.28 0.15 -0.26
N LEU A 182 9.03 1.20 0.09
CA LEU A 182 10.24 1.18 0.90
C LEU A 182 9.98 1.41 2.39
N ALA A 183 10.81 0.84 3.26
CA ALA A 183 10.95 1.33 4.63
C ALA A 183 11.89 2.55 4.72
N PRO A 184 11.70 3.40 5.75
CA PRO A 184 12.67 4.42 6.16
C PRO A 184 14.13 3.96 6.16
N ARG A 185 14.43 2.77 6.68
CA ARG A 185 15.80 2.26 6.80
C ARG A 185 16.49 1.98 5.47
N GLN A 186 15.71 1.44 4.54
CA GLN A 186 16.17 1.07 3.19
C GLN A 186 16.49 2.29 2.33
N SER A 187 16.06 3.47 2.78
CA SER A 187 16.22 4.71 2.05
C SER A 187 17.65 5.22 1.95
N CYS A 188 18.55 4.74 2.81
CA CYS A 188 19.97 5.08 2.73
C CYS A 188 20.65 4.47 1.51
N PHE A 189 20.01 3.49 0.89
CA PHE A 189 20.41 2.90 -0.37
C PHE A 189 19.52 3.30 -1.54
N LEU A 190 18.70 4.35 -1.39
CA LEU A 190 17.72 4.74 -2.40
C LEU A 190 18.34 4.97 -3.79
N SER A 191 19.56 5.53 -3.87
CA SER A 191 20.26 5.73 -5.15
C SER A 191 20.60 4.40 -5.85
N GLN A 192 21.09 3.42 -5.09
CA GLN A 192 21.42 2.09 -5.61
C GLN A 192 20.14 1.34 -6.03
N ILE A 193 19.11 1.38 -5.19
CA ILE A 193 17.81 0.76 -5.47
C ILE A 193 17.18 1.39 -6.71
N PHE A 194 17.11 2.72 -6.78
CA PHE A 194 16.52 3.45 -7.90
C PHE A 194 17.22 3.14 -9.22
N THR A 195 18.56 3.12 -9.21
CA THR A 195 19.34 2.77 -10.39
C THR A 195 19.00 1.36 -10.87
N ALA A 196 18.87 0.38 -9.97
CA ALA A 196 18.62 -0.99 -10.35
C ALA A 196 17.17 -1.24 -10.81
N ILE A 197 16.17 -0.78 -10.05
CA ILE A 197 14.78 -1.17 -10.28
C ILE A 197 14.13 -0.46 -11.48
N THR A 198 14.63 0.71 -11.86
CA THR A 198 14.08 1.50 -12.98
C THR A 198 14.29 0.84 -14.34
N TYR A 199 15.22 -0.12 -14.46
CA TYR A 199 15.40 -0.94 -15.66
C TYR A 199 14.29 -1.99 -15.86
N SER A 200 13.45 -2.23 -14.86
CA SER A 200 12.38 -3.21 -14.96
C SER A 200 11.25 -2.70 -15.85
N PRO A 201 10.75 -3.49 -16.82
CA PRO A 201 9.77 -3.02 -17.81
C PRO A 201 8.40 -2.66 -17.22
N ASN A 202 8.10 -3.16 -16.01
CA ASN A 202 6.90 -2.88 -15.25
C ASN A 202 7.09 -1.83 -14.14
N TYR A 203 8.28 -1.25 -13.98
CA TYR A 203 8.51 -0.23 -12.96
C TYR A 203 7.59 0.99 -13.18
N ALA A 204 6.75 1.27 -12.18
CA ALA A 204 5.75 2.34 -12.26
C ALA A 204 6.03 3.50 -11.28
N GLY A 205 6.78 3.26 -10.20
CA GLY A 205 7.18 4.30 -9.24
C GLY A 205 7.48 3.77 -7.84
N PHE A 206 7.67 4.69 -6.89
CA PHE A 206 7.86 4.40 -5.47
C PHE A 206 6.70 4.89 -4.62
N VAL A 207 6.45 4.24 -3.48
CA VAL A 207 5.42 4.60 -2.49
C VAL A 207 5.97 4.50 -1.08
N LEU A 208 5.63 5.45 -0.21
CA LEU A 208 6.06 5.39 1.18
C LEU A 208 4.95 4.83 2.09
N PRO A 209 5.31 4.23 3.24
CA PRO A 209 4.35 3.92 4.27
C PRO A 209 3.68 5.23 4.72
N GLY A 210 2.36 5.33 4.55
CA GLY A 210 1.63 6.54 4.91
C GLY A 210 1.36 7.50 3.76
N GLY A 211 1.64 7.16 2.50
CA GLY A 211 1.11 7.91 1.37
C GLY A 211 1.96 7.89 0.11
N VAL A 212 1.53 8.69 -0.86
CA VAL A 212 2.24 8.91 -2.12
C VAL A 212 2.99 10.22 -2.03
N TYR A 213 4.28 10.18 -2.30
CA TYR A 213 5.19 11.31 -2.20
C TYR A 213 5.81 11.57 -3.57
N ASN A 214 6.09 12.83 -3.90
CA ASN A 214 6.83 13.14 -5.11
C ASN A 214 8.35 12.91 -4.90
N LEU A 215 9.11 12.81 -5.99
CA LEU A 215 10.55 12.50 -5.93
C LEU A 215 11.38 13.54 -5.14
N ARG A 216 10.97 14.82 -5.11
CA ARG A 216 11.69 15.85 -4.34
C ARG A 216 11.47 15.65 -2.84
N ASP A 217 10.24 15.43 -2.43
CA ASP A 217 9.86 15.19 -1.03
C ASP A 217 10.48 13.88 -0.53
N ILE A 218 10.50 12.84 -1.38
CA ILE A 218 11.16 11.56 -1.11
C ILE A 218 12.64 11.76 -0.80
N LYS A 219 13.37 12.54 -1.61
CA LYS A 219 14.80 12.76 -1.41
C LYS A 219 15.09 13.48 -0.07
N ILE A 220 14.26 14.46 0.30
CA ILE A 220 14.40 15.22 1.54
C ILE A 220 14.07 14.34 2.76
N ILE A 221 12.89 13.70 2.75
CA ILE A 221 12.42 12.81 3.83
C ILE A 221 13.47 11.72 4.11
N TYR A 222 14.06 11.17 3.06
CA TYR A 222 15.01 10.08 3.21
C TYR A 222 16.43 10.49 3.54
N GLN A 223 16.88 11.67 3.12
CA GLN A 223 18.15 12.22 3.60
C GLN A 223 18.12 12.43 5.11
N GLU A 224 17.00 12.94 5.66
CA GLU A 224 16.84 13.14 7.10
C GLU A 224 16.78 11.84 7.91
N LEU A 225 16.08 10.81 7.38
CA LEU A 225 15.96 9.51 8.05
C LEU A 225 17.30 8.77 8.17
N CYS A 226 18.18 8.91 7.18
CA CYS A 226 19.50 8.29 7.19
C CYS A 226 20.49 8.91 8.17
N SER A 227 20.40 10.24 8.37
CA SER A 227 21.27 10.94 9.32
C SER A 227 20.97 10.60 10.78
N HIS A 228 19.75 10.13 11.09
CA HIS A 228 19.37 9.71 12.44
C HIS A 228 19.71 8.23 12.75
N GLU A 229 19.78 7.37 11.74
CA GLU A 229 20.03 5.93 11.94
C GLU A 229 21.52 5.63 12.15
N SER A 230 22.42 6.44 11.58
CA SER A 230 23.86 6.38 11.85
C SER A 230 24.23 6.71 13.31
N LEU A 231 23.38 7.43 14.05
CA LEU A 231 23.59 7.71 15.48
C LEU A 231 23.23 6.54 16.39
N HIS A 232 22.45 5.57 15.91
CA HIS A 232 22.02 4.42 16.71
C HIS A 232 22.89 3.17 16.53
N SER A 233 23.77 3.11 15.52
CA SER A 233 24.68 1.95 15.36
C SER A 233 26.04 2.09 16.06
N GLU A 234 26.36 3.22 16.68
CA GLU A 234 27.60 3.42 17.47
C GLU A 234 27.40 3.38 19.00
N GLY A 235 26.25 2.92 19.49
CA GLY A 235 25.85 3.10 20.90
C GLY A 235 25.70 1.84 21.74
N SER A 236 26.40 0.74 21.44
CA SER A 236 26.59 -0.33 22.44
C SER A 236 27.74 0.09 23.36
N LEU A 237 27.48 0.95 24.35
CA LEU A 237 28.16 1.08 25.65
C LEU A 237 27.64 2.31 26.44
N ALA A 238 27.19 2.05 27.68
CA ALA A 238 26.99 3.00 28.80
C ALA A 238 25.95 4.13 28.63
N SER A 239 24.81 4.06 29.32
CA SER A 239 24.58 4.57 30.70
C SER A 239 24.52 6.11 30.80
N VAL A 240 23.29 6.62 30.89
CA VAL A 240 22.77 7.55 31.91
C VAL A 240 23.73 8.62 32.47
N HIS A 241 23.46 9.90 32.12
CA HIS A 241 23.78 11.21 32.75
C HIS A 241 24.25 12.19 31.65
N GLY A 242 23.85 13.45 31.53
CA GLY A 242 22.89 14.29 32.21
C GLY A 242 22.84 15.65 31.48
N LEU A 243 21.65 16.26 31.47
CA LEU A 243 21.39 17.68 31.71
C LEU A 243 22.05 18.79 30.84
N ASN A 244 21.14 19.64 30.36
CA ASN A 244 21.19 21.11 30.31
C ASN A 244 21.65 21.84 29.03
N ASN A 245 20.67 22.57 28.48
CA ASN A 245 20.69 23.97 28.04
C ASN A 245 21.66 24.42 26.94
N MET A 246 21.08 24.93 25.85
CA MET A 246 21.28 26.27 25.27
C MET A 246 20.45 26.34 23.96
N VAL A 247 19.19 26.78 23.94
CA VAL A 247 18.74 28.19 23.96
C VAL A 247 19.84 29.21 24.25
N ALA A 248 20.22 29.93 23.19
CA ALA A 248 20.38 31.37 23.27
C ALA A 248 19.00 32.00 23.06
#